data_AF-A0A2N3GEV2-F1
#
_entry.id   AF-A0A2N3GEV2-F1
#
_cell.length_a   1.000
_cell.length_b   1.000
_cell.length_c   1.000
_cell.angle_alpha   90.00
_cell.angle_beta   90.00
_cell.angle_gamma   90.00
#
_symmetry.space_group_name_H-M   'P 1'
#
loop_
_entity.id
_entity.type
_entity.pdbx_description
1 polymer ?
#
loop_
_entity_poly.entity_id
_entity_poly.type
_entity_poly.pdbx_seq_one_letter_code
_entity_poly.pdbx_strand_id
1 'polypeptide(L)'
;MEHPPGPDDFRRLFHETNRRVYAFVRRYATESDCDDLIAEVYLAAWRHFDQLPAEPLPWLLGTARKVLANHWRSRGRRQRLAVEMAGISQLATADCATQAVDRADLVAALRRLREEDREILLLVGWDGLDSTQAAQVLHCSPQAARARLSRARKRLAECLTEAEPVTQLQLLTEAN
;
A
#
# COMPACT_ATOMS: atom_id res chain seq x y z
N MET A 1 -18.61 26.23 21.98
CA MET A 1 -17.62 26.99 21.22
C MET A 1 -16.63 25.99 20.70
N GLU A 2 -16.59 25.77 19.39
CA GLU A 2 -15.65 24.83 18.77
C GLU A 2 -14.26 25.47 18.79
N HIS A 3 -13.32 24.85 19.50
CA HIS A 3 -11.95 25.34 19.58
C HIS A 3 -11.28 25.09 18.23
N PRO A 4 -10.67 26.10 17.57
CA PRO A 4 -9.90 25.84 16.37
C PRO A 4 -8.80 24.82 16.71
N PRO A 5 -8.58 23.81 15.87
CA PRO A 5 -7.76 22.68 16.25
C PRO A 5 -6.31 23.14 16.45
N GLY A 6 -5.77 22.86 17.64
CA GLY A 6 -4.48 23.37 18.10
C GLY A 6 -3.32 22.38 17.92
N PRO A 7 -2.10 22.75 18.36
CA PRO A 7 -0.93 21.87 18.29
C PRO A 7 -1.13 20.50 18.98
N ASP A 8 -1.92 20.44 20.05
CA ASP A 8 -2.22 19.19 20.76
C ASP A 8 -3.20 18.29 19.98
N ASP A 9 -4.17 18.88 19.27
CA ASP A 9 -5.08 18.13 18.38
C ASP A 9 -4.32 17.51 17.22
N PHE A 10 -3.36 18.26 16.65
CA PHE A 10 -2.50 17.72 15.60
C PHE A 10 -1.56 16.63 16.12
N ARG A 11 -1.02 16.79 17.33
CA ARG A 11 -0.20 15.74 17.95
C ARG A 11 -0.99 14.45 18.13
N ARG A 12 -2.26 14.54 18.54
CA ARG A 12 -3.17 13.38 18.63
C ARG A 12 -3.39 12.74 17.25
N LEU A 13 -3.74 13.54 16.24
CA LEU A 13 -3.86 13.09 14.85
C LEU A 13 -2.61 12.33 14.40
N PHE A 14 -1.43 12.89 14.66
CA PHE A 14 -0.15 12.26 14.32
C PHE A 14 -0.01 10.90 15.00
N HIS A 15 -0.19 10.81 16.32
CA HIS A 15 -0.06 9.54 17.04
C HIS A 15 -1.05 8.48 16.57
N GLU A 16 -2.29 8.86 16.26
CA GLU A 16 -3.34 7.94 15.80
C GLU A 16 -3.09 7.41 14.38
N THR A 17 -2.43 8.19 13.52
CA THR A 17 -2.30 7.88 12.09
C THR A 17 -0.89 7.46 11.67
N ASN A 18 0.16 7.87 12.39
CA ASN A 18 1.55 7.75 11.95
C ASN A 18 1.96 6.30 11.68
N ARG A 19 1.51 5.34 12.50
CA ARG A 19 1.81 3.94 12.26
C ARG A 19 1.32 3.47 10.88
N ARG A 20 0.12 3.89 10.46
CA ARG A 20 -0.46 3.50 9.16
C ARG A 20 0.18 4.27 8.01
N VAL A 21 0.46 5.56 8.19
CA VAL A 21 1.17 6.37 7.20
C VAL A 21 2.59 5.85 6.98
N TYR A 22 3.32 5.54 8.04
CA TYR A 22 4.67 4.95 7.98
C TYR A 22 4.64 3.61 7.24
N ALA A 23 3.72 2.71 7.61
CA ALA A 23 3.60 1.40 6.95
C ALA A 23 3.29 1.52 5.44
N PHE A 24 2.50 2.53 5.05
CA PHE A 24 2.27 2.84 3.65
C PHE A 24 3.55 3.36 2.98
N VAL A 25 4.18 4.41 3.51
CA VAL A 25 5.39 5.02 2.91
C VAL A 25 6.54 4.01 2.79
N ARG A 26 6.78 3.21 3.83
CA ARG A 26 7.86 2.21 3.88
C ARG A 26 7.75 1.13 2.80
N ARG A 27 6.56 0.95 2.22
CA ARG A 27 6.33 0.03 1.10
C ARG A 27 6.86 0.58 -0.23
N TYR A 28 6.96 1.89 -0.37
CA TYR A 28 7.30 2.57 -1.63
C TYR A 28 8.56 3.44 -1.52
N ALA A 29 9.21 3.47 -0.37
CA ALA A 29 10.42 4.26 -0.11
C ALA A 29 11.52 3.40 0.52
N THR A 30 12.77 3.83 0.37
CA THR A 30 13.88 3.25 1.12
C THR A 30 13.76 3.66 2.59
N GLU A 31 14.39 2.91 3.48
CA GLU A 31 14.38 3.21 4.91
C GLU A 31 14.92 4.61 5.22
N SER A 32 16.01 5.00 4.55
CA SER A 32 16.62 6.32 4.71
C SER A 32 15.76 7.47 4.19
N ASP A 33 14.82 7.22 3.27
CA ASP A 33 13.93 8.26 2.74
C ASP A 33 12.61 8.36 3.55
N CYS A 34 12.30 7.40 4.42
CA CYS A 34 10.96 7.31 5.04
C CYS A 34 10.62 8.49 5.95
N ASP A 35 11.53 8.87 6.85
CA ASP A 35 11.27 9.92 7.83
C ASP A 35 11.02 11.28 7.15
N ASP A 36 11.81 11.61 6.12
CA ASP A 36 11.65 12.82 5.33
C ASP A 36 10.29 12.84 4.60
N LEU A 37 9.93 11.74 3.95
CA LEU A 37 8.66 11.65 3.21
C LEU A 37 7.45 11.71 4.15
N ILE A 38 7.55 11.13 5.34
CA ILE A 38 6.49 11.21 6.36
C ILE A 38 6.38 12.63 6.90
N ALA A 39 7.51 13.29 7.15
CA ALA A 39 7.53 14.70 7.53
C ALA A 39 6.86 15.58 6.47
N GLU A 40 7.10 15.34 5.17
CA GLU A 40 6.40 16.04 4.09
C GLU A 40 4.88 15.81 4.12
N VAL A 41 4.42 14.58 4.37
CA VAL A 41 2.99 14.25 4.49
C VAL A 41 2.34 15.02 5.64
N TYR A 42 2.96 15.01 6.82
CA TYR A 42 2.42 15.69 7.99
C TYR A 42 2.58 17.21 7.90
N LEU A 43 3.61 17.72 7.22
CA LEU A 43 3.72 19.15 6.92
C LEU A 43 2.58 19.62 6.02
N ALA A 44 2.20 18.82 5.01
CA ALA A 44 1.02 19.10 4.19
C ALA A 44 -0.26 19.02 5.03
N ALA A 45 -0.40 18.04 5.91
CA ALA A 45 -1.54 17.92 6.82
C ALA A 45 -1.66 19.15 7.74
N TRP A 46 -0.55 19.61 8.31
CA TRP A 46 -0.50 20.79 9.17
C TRP A 46 -0.97 22.06 8.44
N ARG A 47 -0.51 22.26 7.20
CA ARG A 47 -0.92 23.41 6.37
C ARG A 47 -2.41 23.43 6.03
N HIS A 48 -3.06 22.28 6.07
CA HIS A 48 -4.48 22.11 5.74
C HIS A 48 -5.29 21.60 6.93
N PHE A 49 -4.82 21.81 8.16
CA PHE A 49 -5.35 21.11 9.33
C PHE A 49 -6.85 21.36 9.53
N ASP A 50 -7.27 22.62 9.41
CA ASP A 50 -8.67 23.05 9.51
C ASP A 50 -9.57 22.53 8.37
N GLN A 51 -8.97 21.97 7.32
CA GLN A 51 -9.66 21.46 6.12
C GLN A 51 -9.58 19.94 6.01
N LEU A 52 -8.95 19.27 6.99
CA LEU A 52 -8.90 17.82 6.98
C LEU A 52 -10.30 17.23 7.19
N PRO A 53 -10.64 16.14 6.47
CA PRO A 53 -11.87 15.42 6.73
C PRO A 53 -11.86 14.80 8.13
N ALA A 54 -13.06 14.54 8.67
CA ALA A 54 -13.24 13.87 9.96
C ALA A 54 -12.53 12.51 10.04
N GLU A 55 -12.44 11.79 8.92
CA GLU A 55 -11.57 10.63 8.75
C GLU A 55 -10.32 11.03 7.95
N PRO A 56 -9.21 11.41 8.61
CA PRO A 56 -8.07 12.01 7.94
C PRO A 56 -7.18 11.00 7.22
N LEU A 57 -7.26 9.71 7.57
CA LEU A 57 -6.31 8.73 7.05
C LEU A 57 -6.36 8.55 5.52
N PRO A 58 -7.52 8.39 4.85
CA PRO A 58 -7.54 8.31 3.38
C PRO A 58 -6.94 9.55 2.72
N TRP A 59 -7.13 10.74 3.31
CA TRP A 59 -6.48 11.96 2.85
C TRP A 59 -4.96 11.88 3.01
N LEU A 60 -4.47 11.45 4.18
CA LEU A 60 -3.04 11.30 4.46
C LEU A 60 -2.36 10.30 3.52
N LEU A 61 -3.00 9.15 3.25
CA LEU A 61 -2.46 8.15 2.33
C LEU A 61 -2.48 8.65 0.87
N GLY A 62 -3.51 9.40 0.47
CA GLY A 62 -3.52 10.09 -0.82
C GLY A 62 -2.40 11.13 -0.93
N THR A 63 -2.15 11.90 0.12
CA THR A 63 -1.02 12.83 0.20
C THR A 63 0.32 12.12 0.16
N ALA A 64 0.49 11.02 0.90
CA ALA A 64 1.68 10.17 0.86
C ALA A 64 1.94 9.64 -0.56
N ARG A 65 0.90 9.21 -1.27
CA ARG A 65 1.03 8.79 -2.67
C ARG A 65 1.55 9.91 -3.59
N LYS A 66 1.10 11.15 -3.39
CA LYS A 66 1.59 12.32 -4.16
C LYS A 66 3.05 12.62 -3.81
N VAL A 67 3.41 12.61 -2.53
CA VAL A 67 4.77 12.81 -2.04
C VAL A 67 5.72 11.76 -2.64
N LEU A 68 5.34 10.48 -2.58
CA LEU A 68 6.08 9.38 -3.20
C LEU A 68 6.20 9.54 -4.73
N ALA A 69 5.12 9.92 -5.42
CA ALA A 69 5.16 10.15 -6.86
C ALA A 69 6.15 11.27 -7.23
N ASN A 70 6.21 12.33 -6.41
CA ASN A 70 7.17 13.41 -6.58
C ASN A 70 8.60 12.96 -6.31
N HIS A 71 8.83 12.24 -5.21
CA HIS A 71 10.11 11.65 -4.83
C HIS A 71 10.72 10.80 -5.96
N TRP A 72 9.88 9.99 -6.62
CA TRP A 72 10.32 9.11 -7.70
C TRP A 72 10.43 9.77 -9.07
N ARG A 73 9.92 11.00 -9.26
CA ARG A 73 9.89 11.67 -10.58
C ARG A 73 11.30 11.88 -11.16
N SER A 74 12.30 12.17 -10.33
CA SER A 74 13.70 12.37 -10.76
C SER A 74 14.59 11.12 -10.60
N ARG A 75 14.17 10.14 -9.79
CA ARG A 75 14.93 8.91 -9.49
C ARG A 75 14.64 7.75 -10.45
N GLY A 76 13.51 7.81 -11.16
CA GLY A 76 13.19 6.91 -12.27
C GLY A 76 12.39 5.65 -11.90
N ARG A 77 11.68 5.11 -12.88
CA ARG A 77 10.71 4.02 -12.73
C ARG A 77 11.31 2.69 -12.26
N ARG A 78 12.54 2.36 -12.69
CA ARG A 78 13.18 1.07 -12.36
C ARG A 78 13.51 0.97 -10.87
N GLN A 79 14.06 2.03 -10.28
CA GLN A 79 14.37 2.07 -8.86
C GLN A 79 13.09 2.04 -8.01
N ARG A 80 12.05 2.81 -8.41
CA ARG A 80 10.74 2.78 -7.76
C ARG A 80 10.17 1.36 -7.69
N LEU A 81 10.16 0.65 -8.82
CA LEU A 81 9.63 -0.72 -8.87
C LEU A 81 10.44 -1.66 -7.98
N ALA A 82 11.77 -1.54 -7.96
CA ALA A 82 12.62 -2.37 -7.10
C ALA A 82 12.28 -2.18 -5.61
N VAL A 83 12.12 -0.92 -5.18
CA VAL A 83 11.73 -0.59 -3.79
C VAL A 83 10.33 -1.12 -3.47
N GLU A 84 9.35 -0.87 -4.34
CA GLU A 84 7.98 -1.35 -4.15
C GLU A 84 7.93 -2.87 -3.98
N MET A 85 8.66 -3.60 -4.84
CA MET A 85 8.69 -5.06 -4.79
C MET A 85 9.40 -5.59 -3.55
N ALA A 86 10.42 -4.90 -3.05
CA ALA A 86 11.06 -5.22 -1.78
C ALA A 86 10.09 -4.96 -0.61
N GLY A 87 9.36 -3.84 -0.62
CA GLY A 87 8.36 -3.49 0.38
C GLY A 87 7.23 -4.51 0.47
N ILE A 88 6.66 -4.94 -0.65
CA ILE A 88 5.62 -5.99 -0.69
C ILE A 88 6.17 -7.34 -0.21
N SER A 89 7.43 -7.65 -0.54
CA SER A 89 8.05 -8.87 -0.04
C SER A 89 8.18 -8.84 1.48
N GLN A 90 8.62 -7.71 2.06
CA GLN A 90 8.73 -7.53 3.51
C GLN A 90 7.37 -7.63 4.22
N LEU A 91 6.35 -7.04 3.62
CA LEU A 91 4.97 -7.03 4.10
C LEU A 91 4.47 -8.44 4.40
N ALA A 92 4.64 -9.31 3.43
CA ALA A 92 4.16 -10.66 3.54
C ALA A 92 4.91 -11.45 4.65
N THR A 93 6.07 -10.98 5.13
CA THR A 93 6.95 -11.67 6.12
C THR A 93 6.55 -11.45 7.54
N ALA A 94 5.84 -10.36 7.79
CA ALA A 94 5.38 -10.03 9.12
C ALA A 94 4.18 -10.88 9.58
N ASP A 95 3.41 -11.48 8.66
CA ASP A 95 2.03 -11.92 8.96
C ASP A 95 1.79 -13.44 9.13
N CYS A 96 2.71 -14.34 8.75
CA CYS A 96 2.44 -15.80 8.82
C CYS A 96 3.67 -16.66 9.12
N ALA A 97 3.66 -17.34 10.27
CA ALA A 97 4.66 -18.34 10.66
C ALA A 97 4.41 -19.74 10.05
N THR A 98 3.36 -19.95 9.24
CA THR A 98 2.89 -21.31 8.89
C THR A 98 2.68 -21.62 7.40
N GLN A 99 2.86 -20.68 6.46
CA GLN A 99 2.59 -20.92 5.02
C GLN A 99 3.56 -20.14 4.09
N ALA A 100 4.84 -20.49 4.10
CA ALA A 100 5.84 -19.81 3.26
C ALA A 100 5.61 -20.00 1.74
N VAL A 101 5.00 -21.12 1.34
CA VAL A 101 4.76 -21.49 -0.07
C VAL A 101 3.65 -20.63 -0.69
N ASP A 102 2.46 -20.53 -0.05
CA ASP A 102 1.35 -19.67 -0.52
C ASP A 102 1.73 -18.19 -0.68
N ARG A 103 2.80 -17.79 0.00
CA ARG A 103 3.22 -16.41 0.09
C ARG A 103 4.17 -15.97 -1.01
N ALA A 104 5.10 -16.84 -1.39
CA ALA A 104 5.94 -16.59 -2.56
C ALA A 104 5.06 -16.44 -3.80
N ASP A 105 4.03 -17.26 -3.90
CA ASP A 105 3.03 -17.23 -4.96
C ASP A 105 2.19 -15.95 -4.90
N LEU A 106 1.77 -15.49 -3.73
CA LEU A 106 1.08 -14.20 -3.57
C LEU A 106 1.96 -13.02 -4.02
N VAL A 107 3.22 -12.95 -3.60
CA VAL A 107 4.14 -11.87 -4.00
C VAL A 107 4.41 -11.93 -5.51
N ALA A 108 4.58 -13.12 -6.07
CA ALA A 108 4.74 -13.32 -7.51
C ALA A 108 3.47 -12.92 -8.29
N ALA A 109 2.29 -13.25 -7.80
CA ALA A 109 1.02 -12.86 -8.40
C ALA A 109 0.84 -11.33 -8.37
N LEU A 110 1.08 -10.67 -7.22
CA LEU A 110 1.04 -9.21 -7.11
C LEU A 110 2.04 -8.53 -8.06
N ARG A 111 3.22 -9.11 -8.28
CA ARG A 111 4.22 -8.63 -9.26
C ARG A 111 3.71 -8.62 -10.69
N ARG A 112 2.85 -9.58 -11.06
CA ARG A 112 2.27 -9.71 -12.41
C ARG A 112 1.11 -8.74 -12.66
N LEU A 113 0.50 -8.21 -11.59
CA LEU A 113 -0.58 -7.23 -11.71
C LEU A 113 -0.08 -5.86 -12.18
N ARG A 114 -0.99 -5.12 -12.82
CA ARG A 114 -0.81 -3.70 -13.10
C ARG A 114 -0.71 -2.94 -11.78
N GLU A 115 0.09 -1.88 -11.75
CA GLU A 115 0.32 -1.04 -10.57
C GLU A 115 -0.99 -0.59 -9.92
N GLU A 116 -1.97 -0.13 -10.71
CA GLU A 116 -3.27 0.30 -10.18
C GLU A 116 -4.11 -0.82 -9.56
N ASP A 117 -4.03 -2.04 -10.11
CA ASP A 117 -4.77 -3.19 -9.58
C ASP A 117 -4.13 -3.67 -8.28
N ARG A 118 -2.80 -3.70 -8.24
CA ARG A 118 -2.04 -4.01 -7.02
C ARG A 118 -2.31 -2.98 -5.93
N GLU A 119 -2.27 -1.70 -6.26
CA GLU A 119 -2.48 -0.61 -5.31
C GLU A 119 -3.85 -0.73 -4.63
N ILE A 120 -4.93 -0.95 -5.40
CA ILE A 120 -6.26 -1.05 -4.79
C ILE A 120 -6.42 -2.30 -3.91
N LEU A 121 -5.74 -3.41 -4.25
CA LEU A 121 -5.73 -4.61 -3.41
C LEU A 121 -5.00 -4.34 -2.10
N LEU A 122 -3.87 -3.65 -2.16
CA LEU A 122 -3.07 -3.29 -1.00
C LEU A 122 -3.80 -2.30 -0.07
N LEU A 123 -4.44 -1.27 -0.62
CA LEU A 123 -5.22 -0.31 0.16
C LEU A 123 -6.37 -0.98 0.94
N VAL A 124 -7.04 -1.94 0.32
CA VAL A 124 -8.18 -2.63 0.94
C VAL A 124 -7.74 -3.75 1.87
N GLY A 125 -6.88 -4.64 1.38
CA GLY A 125 -6.48 -5.85 2.10
C GLY A 125 -5.43 -5.61 3.18
N TRP A 126 -4.53 -4.63 2.96
CA TRP A 126 -3.44 -4.36 3.89
C TRP A 126 -3.67 -3.11 4.71
N ASP A 127 -4.05 -2.02 4.04
CA ASP A 127 -4.25 -0.75 4.73
C ASP A 127 -5.66 -0.66 5.33
N GLY A 128 -6.51 -1.69 5.16
CA GLY A 128 -7.82 -1.81 5.82
C GLY A 128 -8.82 -0.74 5.40
N LEU A 129 -8.67 -0.16 4.21
CA LEU A 129 -9.61 0.82 3.68
C LEU A 129 -10.80 0.13 3.00
N ASP A 130 -11.97 0.75 3.10
CA ASP A 130 -13.08 0.38 2.24
C ASP A 130 -12.91 0.93 0.81
N SER A 131 -13.79 0.51 -0.11
CA SER A 131 -13.73 0.95 -1.51
C SER A 131 -13.92 2.47 -1.72
N THR A 132 -14.64 3.13 -0.81
CA THR A 132 -14.90 4.58 -0.86
C THR A 132 -13.65 5.35 -0.39
N GLN A 133 -13.05 4.92 0.72
CA GLN A 133 -11.80 5.45 1.23
C GLN A 133 -10.66 5.23 0.24
N ALA A 134 -10.55 4.02 -0.33
CA ALA A 134 -9.57 3.73 -1.39
C ALA A 134 -9.78 4.63 -2.62
N ALA A 135 -11.03 4.97 -2.97
CA ALA A 135 -11.30 5.88 -4.08
C ALA A 135 -10.73 7.30 -3.83
N GLN A 136 -10.75 7.76 -2.58
CA GLN A 136 -10.16 9.05 -2.19
C GLN A 136 -8.63 9.03 -2.37
N VAL A 137 -7.97 7.98 -1.89
CA VAL A 137 -6.51 7.78 -2.06
C VAL A 137 -6.14 7.66 -3.54
N LEU A 138 -6.97 6.98 -4.33
CA LEU A 138 -6.73 6.75 -5.75
C LEU A 138 -7.16 7.91 -6.65
N HIS A 139 -7.78 8.95 -6.10
CA HIS A 139 -8.38 10.07 -6.83
C HIS A 139 -9.31 9.62 -7.97
N CYS A 140 -10.21 8.68 -7.69
CA CYS A 140 -11.24 8.23 -8.63
C CYS A 140 -12.63 8.17 -7.98
N SER A 141 -13.67 7.88 -8.75
CA SER A 141 -15.01 7.71 -8.19
C SER A 141 -15.13 6.41 -7.37
N PRO A 142 -16.00 6.34 -6.34
CA PRO A 142 -16.25 5.10 -5.60
C PRO A 142 -16.71 3.94 -6.49
N GLN A 143 -17.48 4.23 -7.54
CA GLN A 143 -17.89 3.23 -8.52
C GLN A 143 -16.69 2.68 -9.31
N ALA A 144 -15.78 3.56 -9.76
CA ALA A 144 -14.55 3.15 -10.44
C ALA A 144 -13.65 2.31 -9.54
N ALA A 145 -13.53 2.69 -8.26
CA ALA A 145 -12.77 1.92 -7.26
C ALA A 145 -13.36 0.52 -7.05
N ARG A 146 -14.68 0.38 -6.84
CA ARG A 146 -15.34 -0.93 -6.72
C ARG A 146 -15.14 -1.80 -7.96
N ALA A 147 -15.31 -1.22 -9.15
CA ALA A 147 -15.11 -1.93 -10.40
C ALA A 147 -13.65 -2.37 -10.58
N ARG A 148 -12.69 -1.50 -10.23
CA ARG A 148 -11.25 -1.82 -10.26
C ARG A 148 -10.92 -2.93 -9.26
N LEU A 149 -11.42 -2.85 -8.02
CA LEU A 149 -11.18 -3.86 -6.99
C LEU A 149 -11.71 -5.23 -7.40
N SER A 150 -12.93 -5.29 -7.96
CA SER A 150 -13.50 -6.53 -8.49
C SER A 150 -12.62 -7.17 -9.57
N ARG A 151 -12.20 -6.36 -10.56
CA ARG A 151 -11.30 -6.84 -11.63
C ARG A 151 -9.93 -7.26 -11.09
N ALA A 152 -9.37 -6.49 -10.15
CA ALA A 152 -8.07 -6.77 -9.55
C ALA A 152 -8.10 -8.10 -8.77
N ARG A 153 -9.18 -8.38 -8.02
CA ARG A 153 -9.36 -9.67 -7.34
C ARG A 153 -9.45 -10.84 -8.32
N LYS A 154 -10.21 -10.68 -9.42
CA LYS A 154 -10.28 -11.71 -10.46
C LYS A 154 -8.91 -11.99 -11.07
N ARG A 155 -8.16 -10.95 -11.44
CA ARG A 155 -6.81 -11.07 -12.00
C ARG A 155 -5.82 -11.68 -11.01
N LEU A 156 -5.92 -11.34 -9.72
CA LEU A 156 -5.10 -11.93 -8.68
C LEU A 156 -5.36 -13.44 -8.59
N ALA A 157 -6.62 -13.86 -8.60
CA ALA A 157 -6.99 -15.28 -8.60
C ALA A 157 -6.45 -16.00 -9.84
N GLU A 158 -6.59 -15.40 -11.04
CA GLU A 158 -6.02 -15.94 -12.29
C GLU A 158 -4.49 -16.12 -12.18
N CYS A 159 -3.78 -15.11 -11.65
CA CYS A 159 -2.32 -15.18 -11.46
C CYS A 159 -1.89 -16.26 -10.46
N LEU A 160 -2.70 -16.51 -9.42
CA LEU A 160 -2.46 -17.55 -8.42
C LEU A 160 -2.76 -18.95 -8.97
N THR A 161 -3.74 -19.09 -9.87
CA THR A 161 -4.03 -20.38 -10.53
C THR A 161 -3.05 -20.71 -11.66
N GLU A 162 -2.52 -19.70 -12.35
CA GLU A 162 -1.48 -19.88 -13.39
C GLU A 162 -0.09 -20.12 -12.80
N ALA A 163 0.14 -19.67 -11.56
CA ALA A 163 1.27 -20.14 -10.77
C ALA A 163 0.95 -21.58 -10.36
N GLU A 164 1.22 -22.56 -11.23
CA GLU A 164 1.13 -23.97 -10.83
C GLU A 164 1.91 -24.17 -9.52
N PRO A 165 1.39 -24.99 -8.59
CA PRO A 165 2.09 -25.26 -7.35
C PRO A 165 3.42 -25.92 -7.68
N VAL A 166 4.52 -25.38 -7.14
CA VAL A 166 5.86 -26.00 -7.19
C VAL A 166 5.90 -27.24 -6.26
N THR A 167 4.89 -28.10 -6.32
CA THR A 167 4.71 -29.27 -5.44
C THR A 167 4.84 -30.60 -6.18
N GLN A 168 5.13 -30.63 -7.49
CA GLN A 168 5.14 -31.90 -8.24
C GLN A 168 6.43 -32.28 -8.98
N LEU A 169 7.56 -31.61 -8.72
CA LEU A 169 8.84 -31.92 -9.40
C LEU A 169 9.97 -32.45 -8.51
N GLN A 170 9.71 -32.76 -7.23
CA GLN A 170 10.72 -33.41 -6.36
C GLN A 170 10.39 -34.86 -5.96
N LEU A 171 9.17 -35.37 -6.21
CA LEU A 171 8.79 -36.73 -5.82
C LEU A 171 8.86 -37.78 -6.96
N LEU A 172 9.26 -37.38 -8.17
CA LEU A 172 9.34 -38.30 -9.32
C LEU A 172 10.78 -38.64 -9.75
N THR A 173 11.81 -38.12 -9.08
CA THR A 173 13.22 -38.36 -9.48
C THR A 173 13.95 -39.39 -8.60
N GLU A 174 13.33 -39.90 -7.53
CA GLU A 174 13.95 -40.91 -6.64
C GLU A 174 13.29 -42.30 -6.74
N ALA A 175 12.42 -42.55 -7.72
CA ALA A 175 11.75 -43.84 -7.90
C ALA A 175 12.21 -44.56 -9.18
N ASN A 176 13.52 -44.63 -9.43
CA ASN A 176 14.08 -45.55 -10.41
C ASN A 176 15.44 -46.10 -9.97
#